data_AF-A0A925YPF3-F1
#
_entry.id   AF-A0A925YPF3-F1
#
_cell.length_a   1.000
_cell.length_b   1.000
_cell.length_c   1.000
_cell.angle_alpha   90.00
_cell.angle_beta   90.00
_cell.angle_gamma   90.00
#
_symmetry.space_group_name_H-M   'P 1'
#
loop_
_entity.id
_entity.type
_entity.pdbx_description
1 polymer ?
#
loop_
_entity_poly.entity_id
_entity_poly.type
_entity_poly.pdbx_seq_one_letter_code
_entity_poly.pdbx_strand_id
1 'polypeptide(L)'
;MRPAVEIKGRAASDGVFTGPIFYLGGTSALRRHSGSIASECQALEAAIAEAIAEITALMEKTEGDAAGILAFQVAMLEDTALRAPALAAISGKIAADRAWKAALDAEIAGYEASTDDYFRARSADFKDIRDRVLRLLSGIRQIIHASGAVLAGEDIAPTVFLETDWSHGGAIALTGGSVTSHVAMLARARGVPMVVGLG
;
A
#
# COMPACT_ATOMS: atom_id res chain seq x y z
N MET A 1 8.90 34.09 -12.58
CA MET A 1 8.22 32.84 -12.98
C MET A 1 9.23 31.73 -12.91
N ARG A 2 8.98 30.66 -12.14
CA ARG A 2 9.81 29.45 -12.24
C ARG A 2 9.53 28.79 -13.60
N PRO A 3 10.55 28.31 -14.33
CA PRO A 3 10.32 27.61 -15.59
C PRO A 3 9.47 26.35 -15.35
N ALA A 4 8.62 26.02 -16.33
CA ALA A 4 7.90 24.76 -16.32
C ALA A 4 8.90 23.60 -16.31
N VAL A 5 8.72 22.65 -15.39
CA VAL A 5 9.54 21.44 -15.32
C VAL A 5 8.79 20.36 -16.08
N GLU A 6 9.41 19.80 -17.12
CA GLU A 6 8.89 18.66 -17.85
C GLU A 6 9.60 17.41 -17.36
N ILE A 7 8.84 16.44 -16.85
CA ILE A 7 9.34 15.13 -16.41
C ILE A 7 8.67 14.10 -17.30
N LYS A 8 9.47 13.24 -17.93
CA LYS A 8 9.00 12.19 -18.83
C LYS A 8 8.92 10.87 -18.08
N GLY A 9 8.02 10.01 -18.55
CA GLY A 9 7.85 8.65 -18.06
C GLY A 9 7.10 7.81 -19.08
N ARG A 10 6.66 6.63 -18.68
CA ARG A 10 5.92 5.68 -19.52
C ARG A 10 4.43 5.75 -19.19
N ALA A 11 3.61 5.89 -20.23
CA ALA A 11 2.16 5.83 -20.07
C ALA A 11 1.74 4.42 -19.64
N ALA A 12 1.12 4.33 -18.46
CA ALA A 12 0.50 3.11 -17.96
C ALA A 12 -1.02 3.13 -18.18
N SER A 13 -1.66 4.30 -18.18
CA SER A 13 -3.07 4.46 -18.53
C SER A 13 -3.26 5.80 -19.25
N ASP A 14 -4.03 5.78 -20.33
CA ASP A 14 -4.20 6.94 -21.21
C ASP A 14 -5.06 8.04 -20.58
N GLY A 15 -4.90 9.27 -21.08
CA GLY A 15 -5.69 10.43 -20.70
C GLY A 15 -4.85 11.61 -20.22
N VAL A 16 -5.52 12.73 -19.92
CA VAL A 16 -4.88 13.97 -19.49
C VAL A 16 -5.66 14.54 -18.31
N PHE A 17 -4.93 14.97 -17.28
CA PHE A 17 -5.51 15.62 -16.12
C PHE A 17 -4.63 16.80 -15.69
N THR A 18 -5.25 17.83 -15.11
CA THR A 18 -4.55 18.97 -14.52
C THR A 18 -5.19 19.28 -13.18
N GLY A 19 -4.38 19.30 -12.13
CA GLY A 19 -4.85 19.53 -10.77
C GLY A 19 -3.70 19.65 -9.78
N PRO A 20 -4.02 19.84 -8.48
CA PRO A 20 -3.01 19.84 -7.42
C PRO A 20 -2.30 18.49 -7.33
N ILE A 21 -1.05 18.52 -6.89
CA ILE A 21 -0.27 17.30 -6.61
C ILE A 21 -0.44 16.93 -5.15
N PHE A 22 -0.77 15.67 -4.89
CA PHE A 22 -0.76 15.07 -3.56
C PHE A 22 0.34 14.01 -3.52
N TYR A 23 1.36 14.22 -2.68
CA TYR A 23 2.45 13.26 -2.55
C TYR A 23 2.05 12.08 -1.66
N LEU A 24 2.17 10.87 -2.21
CA LEU A 24 2.11 9.60 -1.50
C LEU A 24 3.40 9.44 -0.70
N GLY A 25 3.39 9.98 0.53
CA GLY A 25 4.49 9.85 1.47
C GLY A 25 4.39 8.53 2.25
N GLY A 26 5.52 7.81 2.33
CA GLY A 26 5.64 6.64 3.19
C GLY A 26 5.32 7.02 4.63
N THR A 27 4.46 6.23 5.27
CA THR A 27 4.23 6.23 6.72
C THR A 27 5.51 5.82 7.42
N SER A 28 6.51 6.71 7.42
CA SER A 28 7.72 6.56 8.19
C SER A 28 7.31 6.64 9.65
N ALA A 29 7.18 5.45 10.24
CA ALA A 29 7.00 5.14 11.64
C ALA A 29 6.85 6.36 12.54
N LEU A 30 5.60 6.75 12.81
CA LEU A 30 5.31 7.55 13.98
C LEU A 30 5.75 6.70 15.18
N ARG A 31 6.93 7.03 15.71
CA ARG A 31 7.52 6.34 16.87
C ARG A 31 6.47 6.24 17.97
N ARG A 32 6.03 5.03 18.25
CA ARG A 32 5.25 4.74 19.44
C ARG A 32 6.19 4.52 20.62
N HIS A 33 5.79 4.98 21.81
CA HIS A 33 6.42 4.53 23.05
C HIS A 33 6.10 3.05 23.26
N SER A 34 7.14 2.22 23.38
CA SER A 34 6.99 0.79 23.64
C SER A 34 6.30 0.55 24.98
N GLY A 35 5.23 -0.24 24.98
CA GLY A 35 4.54 -0.72 26.16
C GLY A 35 5.12 -2.03 26.71
N SER A 36 4.32 -2.75 27.50
CA SER A 36 4.63 -4.12 27.90
C SER A 36 4.52 -5.08 26.70
N ILE A 37 5.21 -6.22 26.76
CA ILE A 37 5.11 -7.29 25.73
C ILE A 37 3.64 -7.63 25.44
N ALA A 38 2.83 -7.81 26.49
CA ALA A 38 1.40 -8.11 26.34
C ALA A 38 0.65 -7.01 25.58
N SER A 39 0.93 -5.74 25.88
CA SER A 39 0.29 -4.61 25.19
C SER A 39 0.73 -4.47 23.73
N GLU A 40 1.99 -4.80 23.42
CA GLU A 40 2.52 -4.76 22.05
C GLU A 40 1.93 -5.90 21.21
N CYS A 41 1.86 -7.13 21.75
CA CYS A 41 1.18 -8.23 21.08
C CYS A 41 -0.30 -7.90 20.82
N GLN A 42 -1.01 -7.38 21.83
CA GLN A 42 -2.41 -6.98 21.68
C GLN A 42 -2.58 -5.87 20.63
N ALA A 43 -1.68 -4.88 20.60
CA ALA A 43 -1.72 -3.81 19.62
C ALA A 43 -1.52 -4.34 18.19
N LEU A 44 -0.59 -5.28 17.98
CA LEU A 44 -0.39 -5.90 16.67
C LEU A 44 -1.61 -6.70 16.23
N GLU A 45 -2.13 -7.55 17.10
CA GLU A 45 -3.32 -8.38 16.81
C GLU A 45 -4.54 -7.51 16.49
N ALA A 46 -4.76 -6.43 17.26
CA ALA A 46 -5.84 -5.49 17.00
C ALA A 46 -5.67 -4.75 15.66
N ALA A 47 -4.44 -4.33 15.33
CA ALA A 47 -4.16 -3.67 14.06
C ALA A 47 -4.34 -4.61 12.86
N ILE A 48 -3.97 -5.88 12.97
CA ILE A 48 -4.21 -6.89 11.94
C ILE A 48 -5.72 -7.13 11.76
N ALA A 49 -6.47 -7.29 12.86
CA ALA A 49 -7.91 -7.48 12.80
C ALA A 49 -8.64 -6.28 12.18
N GLU A 50 -8.22 -5.05 12.52
CA GLU A 50 -8.76 -3.83 11.90
C GLU A 50 -8.38 -3.74 10.41
N ALA A 51 -7.16 -4.09 10.03
CA ALA A 51 -6.75 -4.14 8.62
C ALA A 51 -7.58 -5.14 7.81
N ILE A 52 -7.83 -6.34 8.35
CA ILE A 52 -8.71 -7.34 7.71
C ILE A 52 -10.11 -6.74 7.49
N ALA A 53 -10.69 -6.13 8.52
CA ALA A 53 -12.03 -5.53 8.41
C ALA A 53 -12.09 -4.41 7.36
N GLU A 54 -11.09 -3.53 7.31
CA GLU A 54 -11.00 -2.47 6.29
C GLU A 54 -10.92 -3.05 4.87
N ILE A 55 -10.04 -4.04 4.65
CA ILE A 55 -9.84 -4.66 3.34
C ILE A 55 -11.10 -5.44 2.92
N THR A 56 -11.74 -6.17 3.83
CA THR A 56 -13.00 -6.88 3.55
C THR A 56 -14.10 -5.91 3.14
N ALA A 57 -14.27 -4.79 3.86
CA ALA A 57 -15.26 -3.78 3.51
C ALA A 57 -14.98 -3.09 2.16
N LEU A 58 -13.70 -2.95 1.79
CA LEU A 58 -13.29 -2.46 0.47
C LEU A 58 -13.60 -3.50 -0.63
N MET A 59 -13.35 -4.77 -0.33
CA MET A 59 -13.62 -5.89 -1.24
C MET A 59 -15.10 -6.05 -1.57
N GLU A 60 -16.00 -5.84 -0.61
CA GLU A 60 -17.46 -5.85 -0.84
C GLU A 60 -17.94 -4.81 -1.87
N LYS A 61 -17.15 -3.75 -2.09
CA LYS A 61 -17.45 -2.65 -3.03
C LYS A 61 -16.66 -2.75 -4.33
N THR A 62 -15.93 -3.85 -4.50
CA THR A 62 -14.94 -4.02 -5.57
C THR A 62 -15.27 -5.29 -6.36
N GLU A 63 -15.16 -5.22 -7.69
CA GLU A 63 -15.44 -6.35 -8.58
C GLU A 63 -14.19 -6.74 -9.40
N GLY A 64 -14.20 -7.93 -9.99
CA GLY A 64 -13.15 -8.40 -10.91
C GLY A 64 -11.80 -8.64 -10.25
N ASP A 65 -10.72 -8.40 -11.00
CA ASP A 65 -9.33 -8.69 -10.59
C ASP A 65 -8.94 -7.95 -9.29
N ALA A 66 -9.52 -6.77 -9.07
CA ALA A 66 -9.33 -6.00 -7.86
C ALA A 66 -9.79 -6.75 -6.60
N ALA A 67 -10.91 -7.46 -6.66
CA ALA A 67 -11.39 -8.26 -5.53
C ALA A 67 -10.46 -9.44 -5.25
N GLY A 68 -9.87 -10.05 -6.27
CA GLY A 68 -8.88 -11.13 -6.12
C GLY A 68 -7.59 -10.68 -5.43
N ILE A 69 -7.15 -9.44 -5.67
CA ILE A 69 -6.01 -8.83 -4.97
C ILE A 69 -6.34 -8.66 -3.48
N LEU A 70 -7.50 -8.08 -3.16
CA LEU A 70 -7.93 -7.87 -1.77
C LEU A 70 -8.16 -9.19 -1.02
N ALA A 71 -8.74 -10.19 -1.68
CA ALA A 71 -8.93 -11.53 -1.10
C ALA A 71 -7.60 -12.18 -0.72
N PHE A 72 -6.57 -12.03 -1.56
CA PHE A 72 -5.23 -12.50 -1.23
C PHE A 72 -4.65 -11.76 -0.02
N GLN A 73 -4.80 -10.44 0.05
CA GLN A 73 -4.31 -9.65 1.20
C GLN A 73 -4.98 -10.08 2.52
N VAL A 74 -6.29 -10.32 2.51
CA VAL A 74 -7.02 -10.87 3.67
C VAL A 74 -6.47 -12.24 4.05
N ALA A 75 -6.33 -13.15 3.09
CA ALA A 75 -5.82 -14.50 3.35
C ALA A 75 -4.40 -14.48 3.95
N MET A 76 -3.53 -13.58 3.49
CA MET A 76 -2.19 -13.39 4.04
C MET A 76 -2.23 -12.85 5.47
N LEU A 77 -3.09 -11.86 5.75
CA LEU A 77 -3.25 -11.33 7.11
C LEU A 77 -3.85 -12.36 8.07
N GLU A 78 -4.74 -13.23 7.62
CA GLU A 78 -5.32 -14.32 8.41
C GLU A 78 -4.31 -15.45 8.70
N ASP A 79 -3.28 -15.61 7.86
CA ASP A 79 -2.24 -16.62 8.08
C ASP A 79 -1.41 -16.28 9.32
N THR A 80 -1.52 -17.16 10.32
CA THR A 80 -0.73 -17.05 11.56
C THR A 80 0.77 -17.17 11.34
N ALA A 81 1.22 -17.85 10.26
CA ALA A 81 2.63 -17.95 9.91
C ALA A 81 3.23 -16.58 9.55
N LEU A 82 2.45 -15.71 8.91
CA LEU A 82 2.91 -14.36 8.52
C LEU A 82 3.23 -13.49 9.74
N ARG A 83 2.41 -13.56 10.80
CA ARG A 83 2.59 -12.74 12.02
C ARG A 83 3.52 -13.37 13.06
N ALA A 84 3.81 -14.66 12.97
CA ALA A 84 4.63 -15.37 13.96
C ALA A 84 6.03 -14.76 14.16
N PRO A 85 6.79 -14.38 13.11
CA PRO A 85 8.08 -13.72 13.29
C PRO A 85 7.99 -12.38 14.03
N ALA A 86 6.94 -11.60 13.77
CA ALA A 86 6.69 -10.33 14.46
C ALA A 86 6.39 -10.56 15.95
N LEU A 87 5.53 -11.52 16.29
CA LEU A 87 5.21 -11.87 17.69
C LEU A 87 6.44 -12.40 18.46
N ALA A 88 7.29 -13.17 17.79
CA ALA A 88 8.56 -13.63 18.36
C ALA A 88 9.50 -12.45 18.66
N ALA A 89 9.63 -11.49 17.74
CA ALA A 89 10.42 -10.29 17.97
C ALA A 89 9.87 -9.42 19.10
N ILE A 90 8.54 -9.31 19.24
CA ILE A 90 7.90 -8.60 20.37
C ILE A 90 8.24 -9.26 21.70
N SER A 91 8.26 -10.59 21.75
CA SER A 91 8.70 -11.34 22.94
C SER A 91 10.15 -11.03 23.32
N GLY A 92 10.98 -10.67 22.33
CA GLY A 92 12.33 -10.12 22.48
C GLY A 92 12.40 -8.64 22.87
N LYS A 93 11.28 -8.02 23.28
CA LYS A 93 11.14 -6.59 23.64
C LYS A 93 11.31 -5.61 22.48
N ILE A 94 11.05 -6.05 21.25
CA ILE A 94 10.92 -5.15 20.10
C ILE A 94 9.49 -4.59 20.09
N ALA A 95 9.33 -3.29 19.76
CA ALA A 95 8.01 -2.68 19.62
C ALA A 95 7.27 -3.26 18.40
N ALA A 96 5.94 -3.31 18.46
CA ALA A 96 5.11 -3.97 17.44
C ALA A 96 5.31 -3.40 16.03
N ASP A 97 5.46 -2.09 15.91
CA ASP A 97 5.72 -1.40 14.64
C ASP A 97 7.01 -1.89 13.98
N ARG A 98 8.11 -1.94 14.75
CA ARG A 98 9.41 -2.40 14.25
C ARG A 98 9.42 -3.89 13.98
N ALA A 99 8.79 -4.68 14.84
CA ALA A 99 8.70 -6.13 14.69
C ALA A 99 7.91 -6.51 13.43
N TRP A 100 6.75 -5.90 13.23
CA TRP A 100 5.93 -6.11 12.04
C TRP A 100 6.64 -5.65 10.76
N LYS A 101 7.22 -4.44 10.78
CA LYS A 101 7.97 -3.93 9.63
C LYS A 101 9.11 -4.87 9.24
N ALA A 102 9.92 -5.30 10.20
CA ALA A 102 11.07 -6.17 9.93
C ALA A 102 10.63 -7.54 9.39
N ALA A 103 9.55 -8.13 9.94
CA ALA A 103 9.02 -9.39 9.45
C ALA A 103 8.56 -9.28 7.99
N LEU A 104 7.76 -8.26 7.67
CA LEU A 104 7.23 -8.08 6.31
C LEU A 104 8.30 -7.64 5.32
N ASP A 105 9.28 -6.83 5.73
CA ASP A 105 10.40 -6.45 4.86
C ASP A 105 11.22 -7.69 4.42
N ALA A 106 11.35 -8.71 5.29
CA ALA A 106 12.02 -9.96 4.95
C ALA A 106 11.22 -10.78 3.91
N GLU A 107 9.90 -10.88 4.09
CA GLU A 107 9.01 -11.53 3.11
C GLU A 107 9.05 -10.81 1.76
N ILE A 108 8.92 -9.47 1.77
CA ILE A 108 8.97 -8.63 0.57
C ILE A 108 10.27 -8.86 -0.19
N ALA A 109 11.42 -8.86 0.49
CA ALA A 109 12.71 -9.10 -0.14
C ALA A 109 12.78 -10.49 -0.81
N GLY A 110 12.19 -11.52 -0.18
CA GLY A 110 12.07 -12.86 -0.76
C GLY A 110 11.23 -12.88 -2.05
N TYR A 111 10.09 -12.20 -2.03
CA TYR A 111 9.19 -12.08 -3.20
C TYR A 111 9.84 -11.28 -4.34
N GLU A 112 10.53 -10.19 -4.03
CA GLU A 112 11.24 -9.36 -5.02
C GLU A 112 12.44 -10.08 -5.66
N ALA A 113 13.12 -10.94 -4.90
CA ALA A 113 14.24 -11.74 -5.40
C ALA A 113 13.81 -12.95 -6.24
N SER A 114 12.51 -13.26 -6.31
CA SER A 114 12.00 -14.41 -7.06
C SER A 114 12.21 -14.24 -8.58
N THR A 115 12.61 -15.31 -9.25
CA THR A 115 12.70 -15.33 -10.73
C THR A 115 11.33 -15.39 -11.39
N ASP A 116 10.29 -15.76 -10.66
CA ASP A 116 8.93 -15.83 -11.16
C ASP A 116 8.24 -14.46 -11.09
N ASP A 117 7.81 -13.97 -12.25
CA ASP A 117 7.13 -12.69 -12.45
C ASP A 117 5.88 -12.56 -11.57
N TYR A 118 5.15 -13.67 -11.36
CA TYR A 118 3.96 -13.69 -10.51
C TYR A 118 4.32 -13.32 -9.06
N PHE A 119 5.35 -13.96 -8.49
CA PHE A 119 5.78 -13.66 -7.13
C PHE A 119 6.33 -12.24 -7.01
N ARG A 120 7.12 -11.76 -7.98
CA ARG A 120 7.59 -10.36 -7.94
C ARG A 120 6.44 -9.36 -7.96
N ALA A 121 5.39 -9.62 -8.73
CA ALA A 121 4.20 -8.76 -8.77
C ALA A 121 3.46 -8.72 -7.41
N ARG A 122 3.45 -9.84 -6.67
CA ARG A 122 2.83 -9.95 -5.33
C ARG A 122 3.57 -9.17 -4.24
N SER A 123 4.84 -8.78 -4.44
CA SER A 123 5.58 -7.96 -3.45
C SER A 123 4.85 -6.66 -3.09
N ALA A 124 4.12 -6.06 -4.04
CA ALA A 124 3.30 -4.88 -3.80
C ALA A 124 2.13 -5.15 -2.83
N ASP A 125 1.55 -6.35 -2.87
CA ASP A 125 0.47 -6.74 -1.95
C ASP A 125 1.01 -6.84 -0.50
N PHE A 126 2.24 -7.35 -0.33
CA PHE A 126 2.91 -7.39 0.98
C PHE A 126 3.29 -6.00 1.49
N LYS A 127 3.75 -5.11 0.62
CA LYS A 127 4.01 -3.69 0.98
C LYS A 127 2.72 -3.01 1.45
N ASP A 128 1.62 -3.24 0.75
CA ASP A 128 0.30 -2.69 1.09
C ASP A 128 -0.17 -3.13 2.50
N ILE A 129 -0.21 -4.43 2.77
CA ILE A 129 -0.61 -4.93 4.10
C ILE A 129 0.37 -4.49 5.20
N ARG A 130 1.68 -4.42 4.91
CA ARG A 130 2.69 -3.94 5.84
C ARG A 130 2.36 -2.52 6.26
N ASP A 131 2.22 -1.62 5.29
CA ASP A 131 2.05 -0.19 5.53
C ASP A 131 0.68 0.12 6.14
N ARG A 132 -0.37 -0.64 5.76
CA ARG A 132 -1.69 -0.56 6.39
C ARG A 132 -1.65 -0.88 7.88
N VAL A 133 -1.04 -2.00 8.28
CA VAL A 133 -0.93 -2.37 9.70
C VAL A 133 -0.04 -1.38 10.47
N LEU A 134 1.06 -0.89 9.88
CA LEU A 134 1.90 0.15 10.51
C LEU A 134 1.14 1.45 10.77
N ARG A 135 0.29 1.84 9.83
CA ARG A 135 -0.57 3.01 9.96
C ARG A 135 -1.56 2.86 11.12
N LEU A 136 -2.22 1.70 11.23
CA LEU A 136 -3.15 1.39 12.31
C LEU A 136 -2.46 1.32 13.67
N LEU A 137 -1.25 0.73 13.75
CA LEU A 137 -0.41 0.73 14.94
C LEU A 137 -0.02 2.13 15.42
N SER A 138 0.07 3.07 14.47
CA SER A 138 0.36 4.50 14.70
C SER A 138 -0.89 5.31 15.08
N GLY A 139 -2.08 4.69 15.10
CA GLY A 139 -3.35 5.37 15.40
C GLY A 139 -3.90 6.23 14.26
N ILE A 140 -3.31 6.16 13.07
CA ILE A 140 -3.84 6.85 11.88
C ILE A 140 -4.92 5.95 11.27
N ARG A 141 -6.18 6.40 11.30
CA ARG A 141 -7.31 5.61 10.75
C ARG A 141 -7.75 6.04 9.35
N GLN A 142 -7.44 7.27 8.92
CA GLN A 142 -7.79 7.75 7.58
C GLN A 142 -6.60 8.46 6.94
N ILE A 143 -6.27 8.04 5.72
CA ILE A 143 -5.50 8.85 4.78
C ILE A 143 -6.53 9.52 3.89
N ILE A 144 -6.72 10.83 4.04
CA ILE A 144 -7.56 11.59 3.12
C ILE A 144 -6.76 11.74 1.83
N HIS A 145 -7.09 10.94 0.81
CA HIS A 145 -6.62 11.16 -0.55
C HIS A 145 -7.39 12.34 -1.14
N ALA A 146 -6.68 13.35 -1.63
CA ALA A 146 -7.33 14.52 -2.21
C ALA A 146 -8.08 14.11 -3.49
N SER A 147 -9.41 14.20 -3.48
CA SER A 147 -10.21 14.05 -4.71
C SER A 147 -9.86 15.17 -5.68
N GLY A 148 -9.83 14.87 -6.99
CA GLY A 148 -9.44 15.84 -8.01
C GLY A 148 -7.95 16.22 -7.96
N ALA A 149 -7.06 15.28 -7.63
CA ALA A 149 -5.61 15.53 -7.54
C ALA A 149 -4.77 14.54 -8.37
N VAL A 150 -3.51 14.92 -8.61
CA VAL A 150 -2.47 14.02 -9.10
C VAL A 150 -1.81 13.34 -7.90
N LEU A 151 -2.02 12.04 -7.73
CA LEU A 151 -1.33 11.24 -6.73
C LEU A 151 0.10 10.95 -7.22
N ALA A 152 1.11 11.48 -6.54
CA ALA A 152 2.51 11.37 -6.95
C ALA A 152 3.37 10.66 -5.90
N GLY A 153 4.25 9.74 -6.29
CA GLY A 153 5.07 9.01 -5.32
C GLY A 153 6.04 8.03 -5.96
N GLU A 154 6.65 7.17 -5.15
CA GLU A 154 7.48 6.07 -5.65
C GLU A 154 6.61 4.96 -6.24
N ASP A 155 5.59 4.55 -5.50
CA ASP A 155 4.62 3.55 -5.91
C ASP A 155 3.25 3.89 -5.29
N ILE A 156 2.21 3.17 -5.70
CA ILE A 156 0.86 3.28 -5.14
C ILE A 156 0.35 1.89 -4.78
N ALA A 157 -0.15 1.75 -3.57
CA ALA A 157 -0.78 0.52 -3.11
C ALA A 157 -2.14 0.29 -3.80
N PRO A 158 -2.51 -0.96 -4.13
CA PRO A 158 -3.85 -1.28 -4.66
C PRO A 158 -4.98 -0.77 -3.78
N THR A 159 -4.88 -0.90 -2.46
CA THR A 159 -5.93 -0.41 -1.56
C THR A 159 -6.06 1.11 -1.63
N VAL A 160 -4.95 1.86 -1.69
CA VAL A 160 -4.95 3.33 -1.85
C VAL A 160 -5.65 3.74 -3.16
N PHE A 161 -5.39 3.04 -4.26
CA PHE A 161 -6.07 3.30 -5.53
C PHE A 161 -7.58 3.10 -5.41
N LEU A 162 -8.01 2.01 -4.79
CA LEU A 162 -9.42 1.64 -4.65
C LEU A 162 -10.17 2.51 -3.63
N GLU A 163 -9.49 2.97 -2.58
CA GLU A 163 -10.03 3.89 -1.57
C GLU A 163 -10.12 5.34 -2.08
N THR A 164 -9.39 5.68 -3.15
CA THR A 164 -9.41 7.04 -3.73
C THR A 164 -10.72 7.32 -4.47
N ASP A 165 -11.35 8.45 -4.14
CA ASP A 165 -12.51 8.94 -4.89
C ASP A 165 -12.08 9.65 -6.18
N TRP A 166 -12.21 8.92 -7.28
CA TRP A 166 -11.91 9.37 -8.64
C TRP A 166 -13.08 10.13 -9.32
N SER A 167 -14.22 10.34 -8.65
CA SER A 167 -15.42 10.96 -9.26
C SER A 167 -15.22 12.41 -9.70
N HIS A 168 -14.28 13.14 -9.09
CA HIS A 168 -13.90 14.50 -9.46
C HIS A 168 -12.67 14.54 -10.40
N GLY A 169 -12.32 13.41 -11.01
CA GLY A 169 -11.11 13.24 -11.79
C GLY A 169 -9.86 13.06 -10.92
N GLY A 170 -8.72 12.92 -11.58
CA GLY A 170 -7.43 12.72 -10.94
C GLY A 170 -6.44 12.08 -11.92
N ALA A 171 -5.20 11.94 -11.49
CA ALA A 171 -4.19 11.17 -12.22
C ALA A 171 -3.14 10.59 -11.26
N ILE A 172 -2.31 9.70 -11.77
CA ILE A 172 -1.24 9.04 -11.01
C ILE A 172 0.10 9.28 -11.70
N ALA A 173 1.11 9.62 -10.90
CA ALA A 173 2.45 9.99 -11.36
C ALA A 173 3.51 9.31 -10.47
N LEU A 174 4.10 8.20 -10.93
CA LEU A 174 5.03 7.40 -10.12
C LEU A 174 6.46 7.41 -10.67
N THR A 175 7.46 7.52 -9.78
CA THR A 175 8.86 7.33 -10.15
C THR A 175 9.21 5.85 -10.32
N GLY A 176 8.55 4.97 -9.56
CA GLY A 176 8.60 3.52 -9.70
C GLY A 176 7.37 2.96 -10.42
N GLY A 177 7.05 1.69 -10.12
CA GLY A 177 5.94 0.96 -10.70
C GLY A 177 6.22 0.35 -12.08
N SER A 178 5.23 -0.35 -12.62
CA SER A 178 5.28 -0.96 -13.95
C SER A 178 4.00 -0.67 -14.72
N VAL A 179 4.10 -0.55 -16.05
CA VAL A 179 2.93 -0.47 -16.93
C VAL A 179 2.07 -1.74 -16.89
N THR A 180 2.61 -2.85 -16.41
CA THR A 180 1.91 -4.15 -16.25
C THR A 180 1.51 -4.44 -14.81
N SER A 181 1.67 -3.50 -13.87
CA SER A 181 1.28 -3.73 -12.47
C SER A 181 -0.22 -3.85 -12.30
N HIS A 182 -0.65 -4.43 -11.17
CA HIS A 182 -2.05 -4.47 -10.77
C HIS A 182 -2.68 -3.07 -10.82
N VAL A 183 -2.03 -2.06 -10.24
CA VAL A 183 -2.61 -0.70 -10.24
C VAL A 183 -2.65 -0.09 -11.65
N ALA A 184 -1.69 -0.39 -12.52
CA ALA A 184 -1.76 0.05 -13.91
C ALA A 184 -2.95 -0.57 -14.65
N MET A 185 -3.29 -1.83 -14.37
CA MET A 185 -4.51 -2.46 -14.90
C MET A 185 -5.78 -1.81 -14.32
N LEU A 186 -5.83 -1.57 -13.01
CA LEU A 186 -6.97 -0.90 -12.36
C LEU A 186 -7.18 0.52 -12.88
N ALA A 187 -6.10 1.28 -13.10
CA ALA A 187 -6.13 2.62 -13.67
C ALA A 187 -6.75 2.62 -15.07
N ARG A 188 -6.39 1.66 -15.93
CA ARG A 188 -7.00 1.50 -17.27
C ARG A 188 -8.48 1.17 -17.18
N ALA A 189 -8.85 0.20 -16.33
CA ALA A 189 -10.23 -0.21 -16.15
C ALA A 189 -11.13 0.94 -15.68
N ARG A 190 -10.57 1.87 -14.89
CA ARG A 190 -11.27 3.02 -14.32
C ARG A 190 -11.09 4.32 -15.12
N GLY A 191 -10.32 4.30 -16.21
CA GLY A 191 -10.04 5.48 -17.04
C GLY A 191 -9.24 6.57 -16.33
N VAL A 192 -8.44 6.21 -15.33
CA VAL A 192 -7.58 7.15 -14.58
C VAL A 192 -6.25 7.30 -15.32
N PRO A 193 -5.84 8.50 -15.76
CA PRO A 193 -4.55 8.72 -16.40
C PRO A 193 -3.39 8.35 -15.45
N MET A 194 -2.41 7.62 -15.97
CA MET A 194 -1.29 7.13 -15.15
C MET A 194 0.03 7.13 -15.93
N VAL A 195 1.06 7.72 -15.33
CA VAL A 195 2.45 7.67 -15.83
C VAL A 195 3.33 7.07 -14.74
N VAL A 196 4.23 6.16 -15.14
CA VAL A 196 5.18 5.46 -14.27
C VAL A 196 6.61 5.65 -14.78
N GLY A 197 7.62 5.37 -13.95
CA GLY A 197 9.02 5.52 -14.34
C GLY A 197 9.36 6.98 -14.67
N LEU A 198 8.88 7.91 -13.84
CA LEU A 198 9.21 9.32 -13.97
C LEU A 198 10.68 9.58 -13.60
N GLY A 199 11.43 10.15 -14.55
CA GLY A 199 12.87 10.43 -14.42
C GLY A 199 13.75 9.48 -15.21
#